data_AF-A0A9Y2AHB3-F1
#
_entry.id   AF-A0A9Y2AHB3-F1
#
_cell.length_a   1.000
_cell.length_b   1.000
_cell.length_c   1.000
_cell.angle_alpha   90.00
_cell.angle_beta   90.00
_cell.angle_gamma   90.00
#
_symmetry.space_group_name_H-M   'P 1'
#
loop_
_entity.id
_entity.type
_entity.pdbx_description
1 polymer ?
#
loop_
_entity_poly.entity_id
_entity_poly.type
_entity_poly.pdbx_seq_one_letter_code
_entity_poly.pdbx_strand_id
1 'polypeptide(L)'
;MRRFFVADVVEDKIKIDGSDAHHIRRVLRYKLGDKLIVVDGSGKVMEAFIIEISDEMVIAEVKEVLDNNTESPIELILAQCLPKGDKMELVVQKAVELGVSTIYPIVSENCVVKYDEKKKMARQIKWQKIADEAAKQCGRTILPTVESVTELKIFLENIDSNLEALMCYEGEAEEPIKKILAESLANRFLVLIGPEGGFTKNEVEICQKAGLKIATLGKRILRTETAAIAASAIVMYEKGDLGAMMKG
;
A
#
# COMPACT_ATOMS: atom_id res chain seq x y z
N MET A 1 11.97 -14.26 3.38
CA MET A 1 11.12 -15.45 3.11
C MET A 1 9.69 -14.93 2.90
N ARG A 2 8.92 -15.47 1.96
CA ARG A 2 7.53 -15.04 1.74
C ARG A 2 6.70 -15.29 3.00
N ARG A 3 5.83 -14.34 3.34
CA ARG A 3 4.89 -14.46 4.46
C ARG A 3 3.54 -14.99 3.98
N PHE A 4 2.88 -15.78 4.82
CA PHE A 4 1.52 -16.28 4.59
C PHE A 4 0.58 -15.65 5.62
N PHE A 5 -0.49 -15.02 5.16
CA PHE A 5 -1.46 -14.38 6.04
C PHE A 5 -2.61 -15.35 6.32
N VAL A 6 -2.97 -15.50 7.59
CA VAL A 6 -4.02 -16.42 8.04
C VAL A 6 -4.99 -15.71 8.97
N ALA A 7 -6.25 -16.11 8.92
CA ALA A 7 -7.30 -15.51 9.75
C ALA A 7 -7.12 -15.90 11.23
N ASP A 8 -6.90 -17.19 11.50
CA ASP A 8 -6.91 -17.75 12.84
C ASP A 8 -5.78 -18.76 13.07
N VAL A 9 -5.36 -18.86 14.33
CA VAL A 9 -4.49 -19.92 14.87
C VAL A 9 -5.28 -20.65 15.95
N VAL A 10 -5.43 -21.97 15.81
CA VAL A 10 -6.21 -22.81 16.73
C VAL A 10 -5.32 -23.90 17.29
N GLU A 11 -5.16 -23.94 18.62
CA GLU A 11 -4.30 -24.94 19.31
C GLU A 11 -2.90 -25.06 18.68
N ASP A 12 -2.24 -23.92 18.45
CA ASP A 12 -0.94 -23.81 17.79
C ASP A 12 -0.89 -24.38 16.35
N LYS A 13 -2.04 -24.61 15.73
CA LYS A 13 -2.14 -25.06 14.34
C LYS A 13 -2.72 -23.98 13.45
N ILE A 14 -2.16 -23.94 12.25
CA ILE A 14 -2.53 -23.02 11.19
C ILE A 14 -2.98 -23.83 10.00
N LYS A 15 -4.18 -23.52 9.51
CA LYS A 15 -4.70 -24.05 8.25
C LYS A 15 -4.47 -23.02 7.15
N ILE A 16 -3.82 -23.44 6.06
CA ILE A 16 -3.66 -22.66 4.83
C ILE A 16 -4.39 -23.41 3.72
N ASP A 17 -5.31 -22.75 3.04
CA ASP A 17 -6.07 -23.29 1.92
C ASP A 17 -6.03 -22.36 0.69
N GLY A 18 -6.82 -22.71 -0.34
CA GLY A 18 -6.98 -21.90 -1.53
C GLY A 18 -5.69 -21.64 -2.31
N SER A 19 -5.49 -20.39 -2.73
CA SER A 19 -4.35 -19.98 -3.56
C SER A 19 -3.01 -20.12 -2.85
N ASP A 20 -2.96 -19.89 -1.53
CA ASP A 20 -1.71 -19.97 -0.78
C ASP A 20 -1.28 -21.44 -0.59
N ALA A 21 -2.21 -22.36 -0.32
CA ALA A 21 -1.91 -23.79 -0.31
C ALA A 21 -1.41 -24.30 -1.68
N HIS A 22 -2.07 -23.87 -2.76
CA HIS A 22 -1.61 -24.18 -4.12
C HIS A 22 -0.20 -23.63 -4.37
N HIS A 23 0.08 -22.39 -3.93
CA HIS A 23 1.39 -21.76 -4.09
C HIS A 23 2.49 -22.51 -3.32
N ILE A 24 2.25 -22.86 -2.05
CA ILE A 24 3.16 -23.67 -1.22
C ILE A 24 3.52 -24.97 -1.93
N ARG A 25 2.53 -25.67 -2.47
CA ARG A 25 2.71 -27.02 -3.04
C ARG A 25 3.27 -27.03 -4.46
N ARG A 26 2.77 -26.17 -5.34
CA ARG A 26 3.08 -26.23 -6.78
C ARG A 26 4.20 -25.30 -7.19
N VAL A 27 4.29 -24.13 -6.54
CA VAL A 27 5.28 -23.10 -6.87
C VAL A 27 6.51 -23.25 -5.98
N LEU A 28 6.33 -23.22 -4.66
CA LEU A 28 7.44 -23.36 -3.70
C LEU A 28 7.89 -24.81 -3.52
N ARG A 29 6.98 -25.77 -3.77
CA ARG A 29 7.22 -27.23 -3.65
C ARG A 29 7.68 -27.65 -2.26
N TYR A 30 7.16 -26.98 -1.25
CA TYR A 30 7.45 -27.32 0.14
C TYR A 30 6.87 -28.70 0.50
N LYS A 31 7.49 -29.33 1.49
CA LYS A 31 7.23 -30.69 1.97
C LYS A 31 6.91 -30.67 3.46
N LEU A 32 6.49 -31.83 3.97
CA LEU A 32 6.40 -32.07 5.41
C LEU A 32 7.74 -31.70 6.08
N GLY A 33 7.65 -30.95 7.17
CA GLY A 33 8.80 -30.43 7.91
C GLY A 33 9.42 -29.14 7.35
N ASP A 34 8.96 -28.62 6.21
CA ASP A 34 9.45 -27.33 5.73
C ASP A 34 8.88 -26.17 6.55
N LYS A 35 9.67 -25.11 6.66
CA LYS A 35 9.36 -23.91 7.42
C LYS A 35 8.46 -22.94 6.64
N LEU A 36 7.48 -22.37 7.34
CA LEU A 36 6.67 -21.23 6.94
C LEU A 36 6.87 -20.04 7.89
N ILE A 37 6.80 -18.83 7.34
CA ILE A 37 6.58 -17.61 8.13
C ILE A 37 5.13 -17.20 7.95
N VAL A 38 4.40 -17.14 9.05
CA VAL A 38 2.97 -16.86 9.06
C VAL A 38 2.72 -15.55 9.81
N VAL A 39 1.71 -14.80 9.36
CA VAL A 39 1.23 -13.59 9.99
C VAL A 39 -0.26 -13.73 10.25
N ASP A 40 -0.71 -13.49 11.48
CA ASP A 40 -2.14 -13.49 11.81
C ASP A 40 -2.82 -12.14 11.52
N GLY A 41 -4.14 -12.07 11.72
CA GLY A 41 -4.92 -10.84 11.53
C GLY A 41 -4.52 -9.67 12.45
N SER A 42 -3.71 -9.90 13.48
CA SER A 42 -3.18 -8.86 14.37
C SER A 42 -1.78 -8.35 13.97
N GLY A 43 -1.18 -8.97 12.94
CA GLY A 43 0.18 -8.66 12.50
C GLY A 43 1.27 -9.40 13.27
N LYS A 44 0.92 -10.38 14.12
CA LYS A 44 1.89 -11.18 14.85
C LYS A 44 2.58 -12.16 13.89
N VAL A 45 3.90 -12.17 13.92
CA VAL A 45 4.72 -13.07 13.09
C VAL A 45 5.02 -14.35 13.83
N MET A 46 4.86 -15.48 13.16
CA MET A 46 5.11 -16.81 13.72
C MET A 46 5.97 -17.63 12.77
N GLU A 47 6.89 -18.39 13.35
CA GLU A 47 7.54 -19.51 12.69
C GLU A 47 6.70 -20.77 12.87
N ALA A 48 6.34 -21.42 11.76
CA ALA A 48 5.56 -22.66 11.77
C ALA A 48 6.18 -23.70 10.84
N PHE A 49 5.94 -24.97 11.13
CA PHE A 49 6.45 -26.09 10.33
C PHE A 49 5.31 -26.92 9.79
N ILE A 50 5.40 -27.31 8.52
CA ILE A 50 4.34 -28.07 7.86
C ILE A 50 4.25 -29.48 8.45
N ILE A 51 3.08 -29.83 8.99
CA ILE A 51 2.79 -31.14 9.57
C ILE A 51 1.84 -31.98 8.71
N GLU A 52 1.10 -31.35 7.79
CA GLU A 52 0.23 -32.04 6.84
C GLU A 52 0.18 -31.30 5.50
N ILE A 53 0.20 -32.05 4.39
CA ILE A 53 -0.01 -31.53 3.04
C ILE A 53 -1.02 -32.42 2.32
N SER A 54 -2.10 -31.82 1.83
CA SER A 54 -3.10 -32.48 0.97
C SER A 54 -3.28 -31.73 -0.35
N ASP A 55 -4.18 -32.22 -1.21
CA ASP A 55 -4.51 -31.52 -2.46
C ASP A 55 -5.24 -30.18 -2.24
N GLU A 56 -5.89 -30.01 -1.10
CA GLU A 56 -6.76 -28.87 -0.82
C GLU A 56 -6.15 -27.88 0.18
N MET A 57 -5.33 -28.37 1.12
CA MET A 57 -4.82 -27.57 2.23
C MET A 57 -3.42 -27.99 2.70
N VAL A 58 -2.82 -27.11 3.49
CA VAL A 58 -1.58 -27.33 4.23
C VAL A 58 -1.86 -27.01 5.70
N ILE A 59 -1.47 -27.91 6.60
CA ILE A 59 -1.49 -27.64 8.05
C ILE A 59 -0.05 -27.44 8.51
N ALA A 60 0.16 -26.35 9.24
CA ALA A 60 1.43 -26.09 9.92
C ALA A 60 1.21 -25.94 11.43
N GLU A 61 2.22 -26.33 12.20
CA GLU A 61 2.25 -26.16 13.66
C GLU A 61 3.19 -25.01 14.00
N VAL A 62 2.71 -24.05 14.80
CA VAL A 62 3.47 -22.92 15.33
C VAL A 62 4.54 -23.44 16.28
N LYS A 63 5.76 -22.95 16.12
CA LYS A 63 6.88 -23.23 17.03
C LYS A 63 7.28 -22.02 17.85
N GLU A 64 7.25 -20.84 17.25
CA GLU A 64 7.73 -19.63 17.91
C GLU A 64 7.00 -18.39 17.38
N VAL A 65 6.75 -17.44 18.28
CA VAL A 65 6.35 -16.07 17.92
C VAL A 65 7.59 -15.22 17.75
N LEU A 66 7.75 -14.58 16.60
CA LEU A 66 8.91 -13.78 16.25
C LEU A 66 8.64 -12.29 16.52
N ASP A 67 9.60 -11.60 17.13
CA ASP A 67 9.61 -10.13 17.18
C ASP A 67 10.15 -9.60 15.85
N ASN A 68 9.29 -9.58 14.83
CA ASN A 68 9.66 -9.27 13.45
C ASN A 68 8.59 -8.39 12.77
N ASN A 69 8.12 -7.38 13.50
CA ASN A 69 7.27 -6.35 12.91
C ASN A 69 8.10 -5.50 11.95
N THR A 70 7.61 -5.36 10.72
CA THR A 70 8.27 -4.67 9.61
C THR A 70 7.52 -3.42 9.17
N GLU A 71 6.47 -3.03 9.89
CA GLU A 71 5.71 -1.84 9.54
C GLU A 71 6.41 -0.56 10.01
N SER A 72 6.31 0.46 9.15
CA SER A 72 6.74 1.81 9.46
C SER A 72 6.01 2.37 10.69
N PRO A 73 6.66 3.20 11.52
CA PRO A 73 6.03 3.84 12.67
C PRO A 73 4.99 4.90 12.29
N ILE A 74 4.89 5.26 11.00
CA ILE A 74 3.89 6.16 10.46
C ILE A 74 2.90 5.42 9.58
N GLU A 75 1.69 5.97 9.48
CA GLU A 75 0.74 5.59 8.45
C GLU A 75 0.96 6.43 7.20
N LEU A 76 1.14 5.79 6.05
CA LEU A 76 1.18 6.46 4.76
C LEU A 76 0.04 5.99 3.86
N ILE A 77 -0.79 6.93 3.44
CA ILE A 77 -1.91 6.73 2.53
C ILE A 77 -1.54 7.33 1.16
N LEU A 78 -1.77 6.57 0.09
CA LEU A 78 -1.59 7.03 -1.28
C LEU A 78 -2.94 7.22 -1.97
N ALA A 79 -3.32 8.46 -2.25
CA ALA A 79 -4.42 8.77 -3.14
C ALA A 79 -3.88 8.92 -4.57
N GLN A 80 -4.14 7.93 -5.41
CA GLN A 80 -3.61 7.87 -6.77
C GLN A 80 -4.72 8.09 -7.79
N CYS A 81 -4.67 9.19 -8.53
CA CYS A 81 -5.55 9.38 -9.67
C CYS A 81 -5.30 8.32 -10.74
N LEU A 82 -6.37 7.79 -11.35
CA LEU A 82 -6.30 6.66 -12.28
C LEU A 82 -5.36 6.93 -13.48
N PRO A 83 -4.20 6.26 -13.58
CA PRO A 83 -3.30 6.41 -14.71
C PRO A 83 -3.78 5.59 -15.91
N LYS A 84 -3.23 5.88 -17.10
CA LYS A 84 -3.55 5.11 -18.32
C LYS A 84 -2.95 3.70 -18.28
N GLY A 85 -3.64 2.76 -18.94
CA GLY A 85 -3.17 1.39 -19.13
C GLY A 85 -3.03 0.63 -17.81
N ASP A 86 -1.93 -0.13 -17.67
CA ASP A 86 -1.69 -0.99 -16.51
C ASP A 86 -0.70 -0.38 -15.51
N LYS A 87 -0.41 0.93 -15.61
CA LYS A 87 0.50 1.64 -14.70
C LYS A 87 0.08 1.59 -13.24
N MET A 88 -1.24 1.53 -12.97
CA MET A 88 -1.77 1.42 -11.62
C MET A 88 -1.25 0.16 -10.91
N GLU A 89 -0.99 -0.91 -11.65
CA GLU A 89 -0.49 -2.18 -11.11
C GLU A 89 0.94 -2.01 -10.58
N LEU A 90 1.77 -1.27 -11.30
CA LEU A 90 3.12 -0.90 -10.85
C LEU A 90 3.05 0.03 -9.62
N VAL A 91 2.18 1.03 -9.64
CA VAL A 91 2.01 1.94 -8.49
C VAL A 91 1.61 1.17 -7.24
N VAL A 92 0.60 0.31 -7.33
CA VAL A 92 0.14 -0.49 -6.20
C VAL A 92 1.26 -1.38 -5.67
N GLN A 93 1.93 -2.14 -6.54
CA GLN A 93 3.02 -3.01 -6.13
C GLN A 93 4.12 -2.23 -5.39
N LYS A 94 4.57 -1.11 -5.95
CA LYS A 94 5.70 -0.34 -5.40
C LYS A 94 5.33 0.50 -4.19
N ALA A 95 4.11 1.02 -4.12
CA ALA A 95 3.60 1.69 -2.94
C ALA A 95 3.59 0.72 -1.73
N VAL A 96 3.14 -0.52 -1.94
CA VAL A 96 3.14 -1.54 -0.89
C VAL A 96 4.54 -1.93 -0.45
N GLU A 97 5.47 -2.11 -1.39
CA GLU A 97 6.89 -2.35 -1.08
C GLU A 97 7.51 -1.21 -0.26
N LEU A 98 7.04 0.03 -0.47
CA LEU A 98 7.44 1.22 0.28
C LEU A 98 6.60 1.44 1.55
N GLY A 99 5.81 0.47 2.01
CA GLY A 99 5.10 0.54 3.29
C GLY A 99 3.82 1.38 3.30
N VAL A 100 3.27 1.78 2.15
CA VAL A 100 1.95 2.42 2.06
C VAL A 100 0.89 1.49 2.64
N SER A 101 0.12 1.93 3.64
CA SER A 101 -0.92 1.13 4.30
C SER A 101 -2.22 1.07 3.50
N THR A 102 -2.59 2.18 2.85
CA THR A 102 -3.86 2.30 2.14
C THR A 102 -3.68 3.03 0.82
N ILE A 103 -4.31 2.52 -0.24
CA ILE A 103 -4.30 3.13 -1.57
C ILE A 103 -5.73 3.47 -1.97
N TYR A 104 -6.00 4.75 -2.23
CA TYR A 104 -7.26 5.23 -2.78
C TYR A 104 -7.13 5.49 -4.28
N PRO A 105 -7.80 4.71 -5.14
CA PRO A 105 -7.89 5.01 -6.57
C PRO A 105 -8.87 6.16 -6.80
N ILE A 106 -8.39 7.28 -7.35
CA ILE A 106 -9.18 8.51 -7.51
C ILE A 106 -9.52 8.80 -8.97
N VAL A 107 -10.75 9.18 -9.25
CA VAL A 107 -11.13 9.79 -10.53
C VAL A 107 -11.08 11.30 -10.39
N SER A 108 -10.18 11.93 -11.14
CA SER A 108 -10.08 13.38 -11.31
C SER A 108 -10.52 13.78 -12.72
N GLU A 109 -10.67 15.08 -12.97
CA GLU A 109 -11.22 15.63 -14.21
C GLU A 109 -10.38 15.22 -15.45
N ASN A 110 -9.06 15.27 -15.32
CA ASN A 110 -8.13 14.95 -16.40
C ASN A 110 -7.76 13.45 -16.48
N CYS A 111 -8.44 12.58 -15.73
CA CYS A 111 -8.34 11.14 -15.93
C CYS A 111 -8.92 10.76 -17.30
N VAL A 112 -8.07 10.30 -18.20
CA VAL A 112 -8.51 9.80 -19.53
C VAL A 112 -9.31 8.49 -19.40
N VAL A 113 -9.05 7.75 -18.33
CA VAL A 113 -9.67 6.48 -18.05
C VAL A 113 -11.04 6.70 -17.43
N LYS A 114 -12.09 6.19 -18.08
CA LYS A 114 -13.45 6.15 -17.55
C LYS A 114 -13.89 4.70 -17.44
N TYR A 115 -14.23 4.28 -16.22
CA TYR A 115 -14.70 2.93 -15.91
C TYR A 115 -16.16 2.99 -15.45
N ASP A 116 -16.98 2.08 -15.95
CA ASP A 116 -18.27 1.78 -15.34
C ASP A 116 -18.08 1.11 -13.97
N GLU A 117 -19.16 1.02 -13.18
CA GLU A 117 -19.11 0.46 -11.83
C GLU A 117 -18.62 -0.99 -11.80
N LYS A 118 -19.00 -1.80 -12.79
CA LYS A 118 -18.56 -3.20 -12.89
C LYS A 118 -17.04 -3.28 -13.09
N LYS A 119 -16.49 -2.40 -13.93
CA LYS A 119 -15.06 -2.33 -14.22
C LYS A 119 -14.27 -1.70 -13.07
N LYS A 120 -14.83 -0.73 -12.34
CA LYS A 120 -14.25 -0.21 -11.10
C LYS A 120 -14.07 -1.32 -10.06
N MET A 121 -15.12 -2.10 -9.79
CA MET A 121 -15.05 -3.25 -8.87
C MET A 121 -14.03 -4.30 -9.33
N ALA A 122 -14.05 -4.69 -10.61
CA ALA A 122 -13.10 -5.66 -11.14
C ALA A 122 -11.63 -5.18 -11.04
N ARG A 123 -11.38 -3.89 -11.26
CA ARG A 123 -10.06 -3.28 -11.12
C ARG A 123 -9.61 -3.23 -9.66
N GLN A 124 -10.48 -2.82 -8.74
CA GLN A 124 -10.19 -2.81 -7.30
C GLN A 124 -9.80 -4.21 -6.81
N ILE A 125 -10.57 -5.25 -7.17
CA ILE A 125 -10.25 -6.65 -6.80
C ILE A 125 -8.88 -7.06 -7.36
N LYS A 126 -8.56 -6.67 -8.60
CA LYS A 126 -7.25 -6.97 -9.21
C LYS A 126 -6.13 -6.26 -8.45
N TRP A 127 -6.30 -4.99 -8.10
CA TRP A 127 -5.30 -4.21 -7.39
C TRP A 127 -5.10 -4.68 -5.96
N GLN A 128 -6.17 -5.05 -5.24
CA GLN A 128 -6.07 -5.65 -3.92
C GLN A 128 -5.21 -6.93 -3.96
N LYS A 129 -5.44 -7.81 -4.94
CA LYS A 129 -4.60 -9.01 -5.12
C LYS A 129 -3.13 -8.69 -5.35
N ILE A 130 -2.83 -7.63 -6.11
CA ILE A 130 -1.44 -7.19 -6.33
C ILE A 130 -0.84 -6.67 -5.03
N ALA A 131 -1.62 -5.92 -4.24
CA ALA A 131 -1.22 -5.37 -2.96
C ALA A 131 -0.91 -6.50 -1.95
N ASP A 132 -1.79 -7.51 -1.87
CA ASP A 132 -1.60 -8.69 -1.02
C ASP A 132 -0.34 -9.47 -1.41
N GLU A 133 -0.14 -9.71 -2.70
CA GLU A 133 1.04 -10.42 -3.20
C GLU A 133 2.33 -9.64 -2.96
N ALA A 134 2.31 -8.32 -3.13
CA ALA A 134 3.45 -7.46 -2.81
C ALA A 134 3.78 -7.53 -1.32
N ALA A 135 2.78 -7.38 -0.44
CA ALA A 135 2.95 -7.45 1.02
C ALA A 135 3.56 -8.78 1.47
N LYS A 136 3.05 -9.91 0.93
CA LYS A 136 3.61 -11.25 1.18
C LYS A 136 5.06 -11.38 0.74
N GLN A 137 5.44 -10.74 -0.38
CA GLN A 137 6.79 -10.85 -0.96
C GLN A 137 7.81 -9.93 -0.30
N CYS A 138 7.47 -8.67 -0.04
CA CYS A 138 8.37 -7.74 0.64
C CYS A 138 8.44 -7.97 2.15
N GLY A 139 7.61 -8.87 2.67
CA GLY A 139 7.68 -9.31 4.06
C GLY A 139 7.04 -8.30 4.99
N ARG A 140 5.88 -7.73 4.61
CA ARG A 140 5.05 -6.91 5.51
C ARG A 140 4.36 -7.75 6.58
N THR A 141 4.02 -7.11 7.69
CA THR A 141 3.27 -7.68 8.81
C THR A 141 1.80 -7.31 8.75
N ILE A 142 1.40 -6.45 7.82
CA ILE A 142 -0.02 -6.17 7.53
C ILE A 142 -0.32 -6.33 6.05
N LEU A 143 -1.59 -6.64 5.74
CA LEU A 143 -2.11 -6.53 4.39
C LEU A 143 -2.61 -5.10 4.16
N PRO A 144 -2.07 -4.38 3.16
CA PRO A 144 -2.57 -3.05 2.82
C PRO A 144 -3.93 -3.11 2.14
N THR A 145 -4.69 -2.04 2.24
CA THR A 145 -6.02 -1.93 1.63
C THR A 145 -5.98 -1.12 0.34
N VAL A 146 -6.59 -1.64 -0.73
CA VAL A 146 -6.92 -0.87 -1.93
C VAL A 146 -8.41 -0.57 -1.91
N GLU A 147 -8.74 0.70 -1.76
CA GLU A 147 -10.10 1.18 -1.61
C GLU A 147 -10.89 1.17 -2.93
N SER A 148 -12.20 1.33 -2.81
CA SER A 148 -13.07 1.49 -3.98
C SER A 148 -12.72 2.75 -4.76
N VAL A 149 -12.84 2.68 -6.10
CA VAL A 149 -12.61 3.84 -6.97
C VAL A 149 -13.63 4.92 -6.65
N THR A 150 -13.16 6.11 -6.25
CA THR A 150 -14.03 7.23 -5.88
C THR A 150 -13.66 8.51 -6.62
N GLU A 151 -14.58 9.47 -6.70
CA GLU A 151 -14.30 10.78 -7.29
C GLU A 151 -13.53 11.67 -6.32
N LEU A 152 -12.66 12.53 -6.83
CA LEU A 152 -11.82 13.42 -6.02
C LEU A 152 -12.65 14.24 -5.01
N LYS A 153 -13.78 14.82 -5.42
CA LYS A 153 -14.63 15.62 -4.52
C LYS A 153 -15.17 14.81 -3.35
N ILE A 154 -15.70 13.61 -3.63
CA ILE A 154 -16.23 12.71 -2.60
C ILE A 154 -15.10 12.26 -1.67
N PHE A 155 -13.92 11.97 -2.22
CA PHE A 155 -12.76 11.63 -1.41
C PHE A 155 -12.39 12.75 -0.44
N LEU A 156 -12.28 14.00 -0.92
CA LEU A 156 -11.92 15.17 -0.12
C LEU A 156 -12.91 15.44 1.03
N GLU A 157 -14.20 15.14 0.84
CA GLU A 157 -15.23 15.26 1.89
C GLU A 157 -15.04 14.28 3.04
N ASN A 158 -14.31 13.18 2.83
CA ASN A 158 -14.13 12.10 3.80
C ASN A 158 -12.68 11.99 4.31
N ILE A 159 -11.83 12.98 4.04
CA ILE A 159 -10.45 12.97 4.56
C ILE A 159 -10.48 13.17 6.06
N ASP A 160 -9.75 12.31 6.77
CA ASP A 160 -9.54 12.44 8.21
C ASP A 160 -8.78 13.74 8.52
N SER A 161 -9.28 14.53 9.46
CA SER A 161 -8.63 15.77 9.87
C SER A 161 -7.33 15.56 10.66
N ASN A 162 -7.04 14.33 11.10
CA ASN A 162 -5.86 13.99 11.90
C ASN A 162 -4.65 13.51 11.08
N LEU A 163 -4.61 13.76 9.77
CA LEU A 163 -3.45 13.45 8.93
C LEU A 163 -2.86 14.73 8.31
N GLU A 164 -1.58 14.68 7.97
CA GLU A 164 -0.95 15.69 7.12
C GLU A 164 -1.18 15.30 5.65
N ALA A 165 -2.00 16.07 4.94
CA ALA A 165 -2.37 15.79 3.56
C ALA A 165 -1.54 16.63 2.58
N LEU A 166 -0.92 15.99 1.60
CA LEU A 166 -0.10 16.64 0.58
C LEU A 166 -0.66 16.33 -0.82
N MET A 167 -0.70 17.34 -1.68
CA MET A 167 -0.96 17.19 -3.10
C MET A 167 0.35 17.45 -3.86
N CYS A 168 0.88 16.42 -4.54
CA CYS A 168 2.07 16.62 -5.38
C CYS A 168 1.64 17.23 -6.71
N TYR A 169 2.07 18.46 -6.97
CA TYR A 169 1.66 19.23 -8.13
C TYR A 169 2.87 19.82 -8.87
N GLU A 170 2.85 19.74 -10.20
CA GLU A 170 3.93 20.21 -11.08
C GLU A 170 3.79 21.69 -11.49
N GLY A 171 2.66 22.32 -11.19
CA GLY A 171 2.44 23.75 -11.47
C GLY A 171 3.17 24.67 -10.49
N GLU A 172 2.59 25.84 -10.21
CA GLU A 172 3.10 26.76 -9.19
C GLU A 172 2.83 26.17 -7.79
N ALA A 173 3.62 25.18 -7.40
CA ALA A 173 3.61 24.66 -6.05
C ALA A 173 4.21 25.69 -5.10
N GLU A 174 3.55 25.88 -3.97
CA GLU A 174 3.93 26.89 -2.98
C GLU A 174 5.19 26.49 -2.22
N GLU A 175 5.40 25.18 -1.97
CA GLU A 175 6.51 24.69 -1.16
C GLU A 175 7.14 23.36 -1.65
N PRO A 176 8.46 23.17 -1.47
CA PRO A 176 9.09 21.86 -1.64
C PRO A 176 8.58 20.85 -0.61
N ILE A 177 8.33 19.60 -1.03
CA ILE A 177 7.90 18.53 -0.13
C ILE A 177 8.82 18.38 1.09
N LYS A 178 10.12 18.60 0.91
CA LYS A 178 11.12 18.56 1.99
C LYS A 178 10.78 19.50 3.15
N LYS A 179 10.32 20.72 2.86
CA LYS A 179 10.00 21.72 3.89
C LYS A 179 8.76 21.29 4.68
N ILE A 180 7.69 20.93 3.96
CA ILE A 180 6.44 20.46 4.56
C ILE A 180 6.69 19.29 5.50
N LEU A 181 7.46 18.30 5.04
CA LEU A 181 7.78 17.14 5.88
C LEU A 181 8.64 17.55 7.06
N ALA A 182 9.73 18.31 6.89
CA ALA A 182 10.59 18.72 8.00
C ALA A 182 9.82 19.40 9.15
N GLU A 183 8.80 20.20 8.85
CA GLU A 183 7.98 20.93 9.82
C GLU A 183 6.83 20.11 10.42
N SER A 184 6.44 18.99 9.80
CA SER A 184 5.31 18.19 10.25
C SER A 184 5.64 17.32 11.46
N LEU A 185 4.75 17.33 12.46
CA LEU A 185 4.79 16.43 13.62
C LEU A 185 3.79 15.28 13.49
N ALA A 186 3.11 15.16 12.35
CA ALA A 186 2.14 14.11 12.12
C ALA A 186 2.82 12.73 12.05
N ASN A 187 2.06 11.71 12.42
CA ASN A 187 2.42 10.29 12.23
C ASN A 187 1.52 9.61 11.18
N ARG A 188 0.64 10.38 10.53
CA ARG A 188 -0.26 9.92 9.47
C ARG A 188 -0.16 10.90 8.32
N PHE A 189 0.13 10.39 7.14
CA PHE A 189 0.36 11.18 5.95
C PHE A 189 -0.52 10.69 4.81
N LEU A 190 -1.02 11.61 4.01
CA LEU A 190 -1.71 11.33 2.76
C LEU A 190 -0.98 12.03 1.63
N VAL A 191 -0.69 11.31 0.56
CA VAL A 191 -0.15 11.89 -0.67
C VAL A 191 -1.12 11.68 -1.82
N LEU A 192 -1.57 12.79 -2.41
CA LEU A 192 -2.39 12.83 -3.60
C LEU A 192 -1.52 13.03 -4.85
N ILE A 193 -1.62 12.10 -5.81
CA ILE A 193 -0.88 12.09 -7.07
C ILE A 193 -1.86 12.15 -8.25
N GLY A 194 -1.62 13.09 -9.17
CA GLY A 194 -2.47 13.32 -10.34
C GLY A 194 -2.28 12.32 -11.48
N PRO A 195 -3.20 12.29 -12.46
CA PRO A 195 -3.07 11.49 -13.67
C PRO A 195 -2.07 12.13 -14.64
N GLU A 196 -1.86 11.54 -15.82
CA GLU A 196 -0.95 12.13 -16.82
C GLU A 196 -1.37 13.52 -17.32
N GLY A 197 -2.65 13.88 -17.21
CA GLY A 197 -3.16 15.21 -17.56
C GLY A 197 -3.05 16.23 -16.42
N GLY A 198 -2.42 15.87 -15.30
CA GLY A 198 -2.31 16.73 -14.13
C GLY A 198 -3.66 17.07 -13.50
N PHE A 199 -3.67 18.11 -12.66
CA PHE A 199 -4.87 18.64 -12.03
C PHE A 199 -5.28 19.97 -12.66
N THR A 200 -6.58 20.23 -12.68
CA THR A 200 -7.09 21.55 -13.07
C THR A 200 -6.86 22.56 -11.94
N LYS A 201 -6.90 23.87 -12.25
CA LYS A 201 -6.80 24.92 -11.22
C LYS A 201 -7.89 24.78 -10.16
N ASN A 202 -9.12 24.47 -10.59
CA ASN A 202 -10.23 24.24 -9.68
C ASN A 202 -9.99 23.02 -8.77
N GLU A 203 -9.39 21.94 -9.27
CA GLU A 203 -9.02 20.79 -8.45
C GLU A 203 -7.95 21.14 -7.39
N VAL A 204 -6.95 21.95 -7.76
CA VAL A 204 -5.97 22.47 -6.80
C VAL A 204 -6.65 23.30 -5.71
N GLU A 205 -7.54 24.22 -6.10
CA GLU A 205 -8.26 25.08 -5.15
C GLU A 205 -9.14 24.30 -4.17
N ILE A 206 -9.88 23.27 -4.63
CA ILE A 206 -10.70 22.45 -3.72
C ILE A 206 -9.83 21.58 -2.80
N CYS A 207 -8.66 21.11 -3.26
CA CYS A 207 -7.72 20.39 -2.41
C CYS A 207 -7.16 21.30 -1.31
N GLN A 208 -6.77 22.54 -1.64
CA GLN A 208 -6.32 23.52 -0.65
C GLN A 208 -7.42 23.84 0.37
N LYS A 209 -8.66 24.03 -0.08
CA LYS A 209 -9.82 24.24 0.82
C LYS A 209 -10.10 23.05 1.73
N ALA A 210 -9.81 21.84 1.27
CA ALA A 210 -9.87 20.61 2.06
C ALA A 210 -8.64 20.41 2.97
N GLY A 211 -7.69 21.35 2.99
CA GLY A 211 -6.52 21.33 3.87
C GLY A 211 -5.28 20.63 3.32
N LEU A 212 -5.28 20.25 2.03
CA LEU A 212 -4.08 19.66 1.41
C LEU A 212 -3.01 20.74 1.17
N LYS A 213 -1.78 20.46 1.59
CA LYS A 213 -0.61 21.27 1.28
C LYS A 213 -0.12 20.97 -0.14
N ILE A 214 0.06 22.00 -0.96
CA ILE A 214 0.53 21.83 -2.34
C ILE A 214 2.05 21.73 -2.35
N ALA A 215 2.56 20.57 -2.76
CA ALA A 215 3.98 20.24 -2.70
C ALA A 215 4.58 20.02 -4.09
N THR A 216 5.81 20.46 -4.31
CA THR A 216 6.62 20.05 -5.47
C THR A 216 7.60 18.92 -5.12
N LEU A 217 7.78 17.99 -6.07
CA LEU A 217 8.80 16.93 -6.05
C LEU A 217 10.11 17.35 -6.76
N GLY A 218 10.21 18.63 -7.14
CA GLY A 218 11.38 19.22 -7.81
C GLY A 218 11.06 19.74 -9.20
N LYS A 219 12.10 20.21 -9.91
CA LYS A 219 11.95 20.95 -11.18
C LYS A 219 11.63 20.08 -12.40
N ARG A 220 11.70 18.75 -12.27
CA ARG A 220 11.45 17.82 -13.39
C ARG A 220 10.02 17.32 -13.31
N ILE A 221 9.36 17.32 -14.46
CA ILE A 221 8.07 16.65 -14.61
C ILE A 221 8.28 15.14 -14.48
N LEU A 222 7.72 14.56 -13.44
CA LEU A 222 7.74 13.11 -13.22
C LEU A 222 6.49 12.51 -13.85
N ARG A 223 6.61 11.30 -14.40
CA ARG A 223 5.42 10.53 -14.78
C ARG A 223 4.61 10.19 -13.53
N THR A 224 3.29 10.06 -13.67
CA THR A 224 2.38 9.77 -12.55
C THR A 224 2.85 8.59 -11.69
N GLU A 225 3.26 7.47 -12.32
CA GLU A 225 3.76 6.30 -11.59
C GLU A 225 5.07 6.57 -10.85
N THR A 226 5.95 7.40 -11.42
CA THR A 226 7.23 7.80 -10.81
C THR A 226 6.98 8.78 -9.66
N ALA A 227 6.05 9.71 -9.81
CA ALA A 227 5.69 10.68 -8.77
C ALA A 227 5.16 9.97 -7.53
N ALA A 228 4.28 8.97 -7.70
CA ALA A 228 3.76 8.17 -6.60
C ALA A 228 4.87 7.43 -5.83
N ILE A 229 5.71 6.68 -6.55
CA ILE A 229 6.81 5.92 -5.96
C ILE A 229 7.79 6.87 -5.26
N ALA A 230 8.16 7.98 -5.91
CA ALA A 230 9.10 8.94 -5.35
C ALA A 230 8.54 9.63 -4.11
N ALA A 231 7.29 10.09 -4.14
CA ALA A 231 6.66 10.75 -3.01
C ALA A 231 6.53 9.79 -1.82
N SER A 232 6.09 8.54 -2.04
CA SER A 232 6.03 7.54 -0.97
C SER A 232 7.41 7.27 -0.36
N ALA A 233 8.44 7.09 -1.19
CA ALA A 233 9.80 6.88 -0.70
C ALA A 233 10.35 8.09 0.08
N ILE A 234 10.06 9.32 -0.37
CA ILE A 234 10.48 10.55 0.32
C ILE A 234 9.79 10.69 1.68
N VAL A 235 8.48 10.44 1.76
CA VAL A 235 7.75 10.49 3.03
C VAL A 235 8.29 9.44 3.99
N MET A 236 8.48 8.19 3.53
CA MET A 236 9.03 7.14 4.38
C MET A 236 10.48 7.40 4.79
N TYR A 237 11.28 8.06 3.95
CA TYR A 237 12.64 8.46 4.30
C TYR A 237 12.69 9.53 5.38
N GLU A 238 11.85 10.57 5.24
CA GLU A 238 11.88 11.72 6.15
C GLU A 238 11.11 11.47 7.47
N LYS A 239 10.11 10.58 7.45
CA LYS A 239 9.17 10.39 8.57
C LYS A 239 8.96 8.95 9.00
N GLY A 240 9.24 7.99 8.13
CA GLY A 240 9.05 6.57 8.39
C GLY A 240 10.34 5.88 8.81
N ASP A 241 10.50 4.67 8.28
CA ASP A 241 11.55 3.71 8.61
C ASP A 241 12.66 3.62 7.54
N LEU A 242 12.46 4.23 6.36
CA LEU A 242 13.42 4.13 5.27
C LEU A 242 14.69 4.93 5.60
N GLY A 243 15.82 4.23 5.78
CA GLY A 243 17.09 4.85 6.18
C GLY A 243 17.28 4.98 7.70
N ALA A 244 16.32 4.53 8.51
CA ALA A 244 16.49 4.35 9.94
C ALA A 244 17.16 2.99 10.24
N MET A 245 18.01 2.95 11.26
CA MET A 245 18.45 1.69 11.86
C MET A 245 17.29 1.16 12.69
N MET A 246 16.46 0.26 12.14
CA MET A 246 15.53 -0.49 12.97
C MET A 246 16.34 -1.32 13.96
N LYS A 247 16.21 -1.04 15.26
CA LYS A 247 16.76 -1.90 16.30
C LYS A 247 16.03 -3.23 16.16
N GLY A 248 16.74 -4.24 15.67
CA GLY A 248 16.29 -5.63 15.73
C GLY A 248 16.31 -6.18 17.15
#